data_AF-A0A7X6CSF8-F1
#
_entry.id   AF-A0A7X6CSF8-F1
#
_cell.length_a   1.000
_cell.length_b   1.000
_cell.length_c   1.000
_cell.angle_alpha   90.00
_cell.angle_beta   90.00
_cell.angle_gamma   90.00
#
_symmetry.space_group_name_H-M   'P 1'
#
loop_
_entity.id
_entity.type
_entity.pdbx_description
1 polymer ?
#
loop_
_entity_poly.entity_id
_entity_poly.type
_entity_poly.pdbx_seq_one_letter_code
_entity_poly.pdbx_strand_id
1 'polypeptide(L)'
;MESLFKLDEFRQAQWYDRSGVELLVLSACETAIGDSSAEMGFAGLAVRSGVKSAVASLWKVKDTGTLGLMTEFYRYLRSEPIKAEALRKAQLEMLRKQLVIANNQLRGNGGAIDLPQSGQTRDSDLSHPHFWAGFTVIGSPW
;
A
#
# COMPACT_ATOMS: atom_id res chain seq x y z
N MET A 1 25.47 3.24 -12.73
CA MET A 1 24.54 2.84 -13.79
C MET A 1 23.59 1.85 -13.14
N GLU A 2 22.51 2.37 -12.55
CA GLU A 2 21.58 1.56 -11.76
C GLU A 2 20.83 0.62 -12.70
N SER A 3 20.96 -0.69 -12.45
CA SER A 3 20.25 -1.74 -13.15
C SER A 3 18.77 -1.62 -12.79
N LEU A 4 18.00 -0.90 -13.61
CA LEU A 4 16.55 -0.96 -13.59
C LEU A 4 16.15 -2.38 -13.99
N PHE A 5 15.58 -3.14 -13.04
CA PHE A 5 15.00 -4.46 -13.27
C PHE A 5 14.05 -4.37 -14.48
N LYS A 6 14.36 -5.12 -15.55
CA LYS A 6 13.56 -5.08 -16.76
C LYS A 6 12.33 -5.98 -16.62
N LEU A 7 11.23 -5.57 -17.25
CA LEU A 7 9.93 -6.24 -17.18
C LEU A 7 9.99 -7.73 -17.60
N ASP A 8 10.87 -8.06 -18.54
CA ASP A 8 11.10 -9.44 -19.00
C ASP A 8 11.83 -10.30 -17.96
N GLU A 9 12.67 -9.70 -17.11
CA GLU A 9 13.36 -10.39 -16.02
C GLU A 9 12.36 -10.80 -14.92
N PHE A 10 11.28 -10.02 -14.73
CA PHE A 10 10.20 -10.38 -13.80
C PHE A 10 9.42 -11.62 -14.24
N ARG A 11 9.31 -11.84 -15.56
CA ARG A 11 8.68 -13.02 -16.15
C ARG A 11 9.59 -14.24 -16.15
N GLN A 12 10.88 -14.05 -16.40
CA GLN A 12 11.86 -15.14 -16.55
C GLN A 12 12.40 -15.64 -15.23
N ALA A 13 12.54 -14.76 -14.24
CA ALA A 13 13.11 -15.20 -13.00
C ALA A 13 12.02 -16.06 -12.29
N GLN A 14 12.32 -17.35 -12.14
CA GLN A 14 11.49 -18.36 -11.48
C GLN A 14 11.64 -18.27 -9.95
N TRP A 15 11.51 -17.08 -9.36
CA TRP A 15 11.98 -16.84 -7.98
C TRP A 15 11.14 -17.57 -6.94
N TYR A 16 9.87 -17.82 -7.19
CA TYR A 16 8.99 -18.60 -6.33
C TYR A 16 7.83 -19.11 -7.18
N ASP A 17 7.36 -20.32 -6.93
CA ASP A 17 6.03 -20.75 -7.33
C ASP A 17 5.01 -19.81 -6.67
N ARG A 18 4.57 -18.77 -7.41
CA ARG A 18 3.72 -17.69 -6.88
C ARG A 18 2.27 -18.12 -6.67
N SER A 19 1.92 -19.37 -6.97
CA SER A 19 0.60 -19.93 -6.67
C SER A 19 0.25 -19.88 -5.17
N GLY A 20 1.24 -19.65 -4.29
CA GLY A 20 1.05 -19.46 -2.84
C GLY A 20 1.05 -18.02 -2.32
N VAL A 21 1.23 -16.98 -3.16
CA VAL A 21 1.24 -15.58 -2.67
C VAL A 21 -0.19 -15.05 -2.56
N GLU A 22 -0.69 -14.99 -1.33
CA GLU A 22 -2.05 -14.52 -1.03
C GLU A 22 -2.23 -13.01 -1.23
N LEU A 23 -1.20 -12.20 -0.91
CA LEU A 23 -1.25 -10.74 -0.99
C LEU A 23 0.13 -10.15 -1.31
N LEU A 24 0.21 -9.29 -2.30
CA LEU A 24 1.36 -8.43 -2.60
C LEU A 24 1.00 -6.96 -2.31
N VAL A 25 1.86 -6.22 -1.59
CA VAL A 25 1.66 -4.80 -1.31
C VAL A 25 2.71 -3.99 -2.04
N LEU A 26 2.27 -3.09 -2.92
CA LEU A 26 3.11 -2.21 -3.73
C LEU A 26 2.94 -0.77 -3.24
N SER A 27 3.65 -0.42 -2.16
CA SER A 27 3.50 0.86 -1.44
C SER A 27 4.15 2.07 -2.10
N ALA A 28 4.80 1.91 -3.25
CA ALA A 28 5.33 3.01 -4.05
C ALA A 28 4.22 3.77 -4.80
N CYS A 29 4.57 4.91 -5.38
CA CYS A 29 3.67 5.73 -6.19
C CYS A 29 3.34 5.05 -7.54
N GLU A 30 2.10 5.22 -8.01
CA GLU A 30 1.64 4.84 -9.35
C GLU A 30 1.84 3.34 -9.68
N THR A 31 1.73 2.46 -8.68
CA THR A 31 1.96 1.01 -8.85
C THR A 31 0.76 0.24 -9.41
N ALA A 32 -0.43 0.85 -9.40
CA ALA A 32 -1.66 0.31 -9.99
C ALA A 32 -1.90 0.77 -11.43
N ILE A 33 -1.15 1.78 -11.91
CA ILE A 33 -1.28 2.33 -13.26
C ILE A 33 -0.14 1.80 -14.13
N GLY A 34 -0.48 1.49 -15.38
CA GLY A 34 0.45 1.08 -16.41
C GLY A 34 0.84 2.20 -17.36
N ASP A 35 1.95 2.00 -18.07
CA ASP A 35 2.29 2.78 -19.26
C ASP A 35 2.25 1.87 -20.52
N SER A 36 2.67 2.40 -21.67
CA SER A 36 2.70 1.64 -22.94
C SER A 36 3.57 0.37 -22.88
N SER A 37 4.44 0.22 -21.88
CA SER A 37 5.27 -0.97 -21.67
C SER A 37 4.64 -1.96 -20.68
N ALA A 38 3.71 -1.51 -19.84
CA ALA A 38 3.07 -2.33 -18.81
C ALA A 38 1.62 -1.90 -18.59
N GLU A 39 0.74 -2.08 -19.58
CA GLU A 39 -0.63 -1.53 -19.62
C GLU A 39 -1.50 -1.77 -18.37
N MET A 40 -1.24 -2.84 -17.62
CA MET A 40 -1.99 -3.19 -16.40
C MET A 40 -1.32 -2.74 -15.09
N GLY A 41 -0.22 -1.99 -15.18
CA GLY A 41 0.62 -1.63 -14.04
C GLY A 41 1.28 -2.83 -13.36
N PHE A 42 2.08 -2.56 -12.33
CA PHE A 42 2.73 -3.62 -11.56
C PHE A 42 1.74 -4.52 -10.82
N ALA A 43 0.62 -3.96 -10.37
CA ALA A 43 -0.43 -4.71 -9.69
C ALA A 43 -1.14 -5.72 -10.59
N GLY A 44 -1.52 -5.31 -11.81
CA GLY A 44 -2.14 -6.24 -12.75
C GLY A 44 -1.15 -7.28 -13.29
N LEU A 45 0.13 -6.92 -13.42
CA LEU A 45 1.19 -7.91 -13.69
C LEU A 45 1.31 -8.94 -12.56
N ALA A 46 1.30 -8.50 -11.30
CA ALA A 46 1.39 -9.40 -10.16
C ALA A 46 0.25 -10.42 -10.13
N VAL A 47 -0.99 -9.97 -10.37
CA VAL A 47 -2.16 -10.85 -10.45
C VAL A 47 -2.04 -11.83 -11.61
N ARG A 48 -1.60 -11.38 -12.79
CA ARG A 48 -1.33 -12.27 -13.94
C ARG A 48 -0.21 -13.28 -13.69
N SER A 49 0.74 -12.94 -12.82
CA SER A 49 1.82 -13.84 -12.40
C SER A 49 1.40 -14.83 -11.30
N GLY A 50 0.11 -14.89 -10.93
CA GLY A 50 -0.43 -15.88 -10.00
C GLY A 50 -0.59 -15.41 -8.56
N VAL A 51 -0.28 -14.14 -8.24
CA VAL A 51 -0.62 -13.56 -6.94
C VAL A 51 -2.14 -13.43 -6.83
N LYS A 52 -2.73 -13.85 -5.71
CA LYS A 52 -4.19 -13.78 -5.54
C LYS A 52 -4.73 -12.35 -5.45
N SER A 53 -3.99 -11.47 -4.77
CA SER A 53 -4.39 -10.09 -4.53
C SER A 53 -3.20 -9.14 -4.47
N ALA A 54 -3.36 -7.92 -4.99
CA ALA A 54 -2.37 -6.87 -4.92
C ALA A 54 -2.98 -5.57 -4.37
N VAL A 55 -2.34 -4.94 -3.37
CA VAL A 55 -2.62 -3.55 -2.97
C VAL A 55 -1.66 -2.64 -3.70
N ALA A 56 -2.18 -1.61 -4.37
CA ALA A 56 -1.37 -0.70 -5.18
C ALA A 56 -1.97 0.70 -5.25
N SER A 57 -1.16 1.69 -5.68
CA SER A 57 -1.53 3.09 -5.70
C SER A 57 -1.82 3.61 -7.13
N LEU A 58 -2.88 4.41 -7.26
CA LEU A 58 -3.32 5.02 -8.52
C LEU A 58 -2.60 6.35 -8.82
N TRP A 59 -2.05 7.02 -7.83
CA TRP A 59 -1.35 8.29 -8.01
C TRP A 59 -0.19 8.43 -7.04
N LYS A 60 0.58 9.50 -7.18
CA LYS A 60 1.65 9.85 -6.23
C LYS A 60 1.07 10.17 -4.86
N VAL A 61 1.34 9.29 -3.92
CA VAL A 61 0.95 9.44 -2.51
C VAL A 61 2.13 10.00 -1.72
N LYS A 62 1.83 10.89 -0.76
CA LYS A 62 2.88 11.40 0.15
C LYS A 62 3.28 10.32 1.14
N ASP A 63 4.57 10.21 1.41
CA ASP A 63 5.14 9.21 2.34
C ASP A 63 4.44 9.19 3.70
N THR A 64 4.08 10.35 4.25
CA THR A 64 3.37 10.44 5.55
C THR A 64 1.98 9.81 5.51
N GLY A 65 1.26 9.96 4.38
CA GLY A 65 -0.03 9.30 4.17
C GLY A 65 0.12 7.81 3.98
N THR A 66 1.11 7.38 3.18
CA THR A 66 1.41 5.96 2.97
C THR A 66 1.79 5.27 4.28
N LEU A 67 2.62 5.90 5.10
CA LEU A 67 3.01 5.42 6.42
C LEU A 67 1.77 5.18 7.28
N GLY A 68 0.93 6.21 7.44
CA GLY A 68 -0.29 6.10 8.24
C GLY A 68 -1.22 5.00 7.73
N LEU A 69 -1.54 5.02 6.43
CA LEU A 69 -2.44 4.05 5.83
C LEU A 69 -1.92 2.62 5.99
N MET A 70 -0.63 2.38 5.72
CA MET A 70 -0.05 1.04 5.74
C MET A 70 0.04 0.49 7.16
N THR A 71 0.38 1.33 8.14
CA THR A 71 0.33 0.94 9.55
C THR A 71 -1.04 0.40 9.94
N GLU A 72 -2.10 1.16 9.65
CA GLU A 72 -3.46 0.75 10.01
C GLU A 72 -3.95 -0.42 9.15
N PHE A 73 -3.60 -0.45 7.87
CA PHE A 73 -3.92 -1.55 6.98
C PHE A 73 -3.35 -2.88 7.50
N TYR A 74 -2.06 -2.93 7.83
CA TYR A 74 -1.43 -4.14 8.37
C TYR A 74 -1.98 -4.50 9.75
N ARG A 75 -2.37 -3.52 10.56
CA ARG A 75 -3.05 -3.80 11.83
C ARG A 75 -4.36 -4.52 11.60
N TYR A 76 -5.21 -3.97 10.72
CA TYR A 76 -6.50 -4.58 10.38
C TYR A 76 -6.35 -5.91 9.66
N LEU A 77 -5.32 -6.07 8.82
CA LEU A 77 -5.07 -7.32 8.11
C LEU A 77 -4.87 -8.52 9.06
N ARG A 78 -4.46 -8.29 10.31
CA ARG A 78 -4.32 -9.36 11.32
C ARG A 78 -5.66 -9.85 11.87
N SER A 79 -6.71 -9.03 11.82
CA SER A 79 -8.02 -9.34 12.40
C SER A 79 -9.13 -9.53 11.37
N GLU A 80 -9.00 -8.90 10.20
CA GLU A 80 -10.00 -8.96 9.14
C GLU A 80 -9.75 -10.15 8.20
N PRO A 81 -10.75 -11.00 7.95
CA PRO A 81 -10.60 -12.11 7.00
C PRO A 81 -10.57 -11.64 5.54
N ILE A 82 -11.01 -10.41 5.26
CA ILE A 82 -11.13 -9.85 3.91
C ILE A 82 -10.12 -8.71 3.75
N LYS A 83 -9.22 -8.84 2.77
CA LYS A 83 -8.11 -7.89 2.50
C LYS A 83 -8.63 -6.50 2.16
N ALA A 84 -9.70 -6.44 1.37
CA ALA A 84 -10.38 -5.19 1.02
C ALA A 84 -11.03 -4.51 2.24
N GLU A 85 -11.54 -5.28 3.21
CA GLU A 85 -12.12 -4.73 4.43
C GLU A 85 -11.06 -4.13 5.34
N ALA A 86 -9.88 -4.76 5.43
CA ALA A 86 -8.74 -4.19 6.14
C ALA A 86 -8.33 -2.84 5.55
N LEU A 87 -8.23 -2.74 4.21
CA LEU A 87 -7.90 -1.48 3.54
C LEU A 87 -8.98 -0.42 3.78
N ARG A 88 -10.25 -0.80 3.62
CA ARG A 88 -11.40 0.10 3.86
C ARG A 88 -11.41 0.66 5.28
N LYS A 89 -11.14 -0.18 6.28
CA LYS A 89 -11.09 0.24 7.69
C LYS A 89 -9.96 1.26 7.93
N ALA A 90 -8.78 1.03 7.38
CA ALA A 90 -7.68 2.01 7.44
C ALA A 90 -8.04 3.34 6.77
N GLN A 91 -8.65 3.30 5.58
CA GLN A 91 -9.12 4.50 4.87
C GLN A 91 -10.18 5.27 5.66
N LEU A 92 -11.11 4.56 6.31
CA LEU A 92 -12.15 5.18 7.14
C LEU A 92 -11.58 5.85 8.40
N GLU A 93 -10.55 5.29 9.03
CA GLU A 93 -9.89 5.95 10.17
C GLU A 93 -9.24 7.26 9.77
N MET A 94 -8.54 7.26 8.63
CA MET A 94 -7.96 8.49 8.07
C MET A 94 -9.06 9.50 7.78
N LEU A 95 -10.12 9.11 7.05
CA LEU A 95 -11.26 9.96 6.74
C LEU A 95 -11.90 10.59 7.99
N ARG A 96 -12.01 9.81 9.08
CA ARG A 96 -12.62 10.25 10.35
C ARG A 96 -11.67 11.03 11.26
N LYS A 97 -10.44 11.35 10.81
CA LYS A 97 -9.39 12.01 11.60
C LYS A 97 -9.00 11.23 12.88
N GLN A 98 -9.15 9.91 12.83
CA GLN A 98 -8.77 9.02 13.92
C GLN A 98 -7.29 8.64 13.85
N LEU A 99 -6.62 8.97 12.75
CA LEU A 99 -5.19 8.78 12.52
C LEU A 99 -4.51 10.13 12.33
N VAL A 100 -3.58 10.47 13.23
CA VAL A 100 -2.84 11.73 13.20
C VAL A 100 -1.36 11.50 13.48
N ILE A 101 -0.50 12.33 12.88
CA ILE A 101 0.91 12.40 13.27
C ILE A 101 1.08 13.64 14.16
N ALA A 102 1.54 13.42 15.39
CA ALA A 102 1.83 14.49 16.34
C ALA A 102 2.95 14.07 17.29
N ASN A 103 3.83 15.00 17.67
CA ASN A 103 4.93 14.75 18.61
C ASN A 103 5.83 13.57 18.20
N ASN A 104 6.15 13.45 16.91
CA ASN A 104 6.94 12.34 16.35
C ASN A 104 6.31 10.94 16.57
N GLN A 105 4.99 10.90 16.77
CA GLN A 105 4.22 9.67 16.90
C GLN A 105 3.10 9.63 15.86
N LEU A 106 2.88 8.46 15.29
CA LEU A 106 1.64 8.14 14.60
C LEU A 106 0.65 7.62 15.65
N ARG A 107 -0.47 8.32 15.82
CA ARG A 107 -1.52 7.99 16.80
C ARG A 107 -2.79 7.60 16.06
N GLY A 108 -3.21 6.36 16.26
CA GLY A 108 -4.41 5.76 15.66
C GLY A 108 -5.19 4.94 16.68
N ASN A 109 -6.22 4.23 16.22
CA ASN A 109 -6.95 3.29 17.09
C ASN A 109 -6.07 2.12 17.55
N GLY A 110 -4.99 1.82 16.83
CA GLY A 110 -3.99 0.82 17.20
C GLY A 110 -3.02 1.24 18.31
N GLY A 111 -3.13 2.46 18.83
CA GLY A 111 -2.19 3.05 19.79
C GLY A 111 -1.26 4.08 19.15
N ALA A 112 -0.19 4.42 19.86
CA ALA A 112 0.84 5.34 19.41
C ALA A 112 2.10 4.57 18.97
N ILE A 113 2.64 4.91 17.81
CA ILE A 113 3.88 4.36 17.27
C ILE A 113 4.89 5.49 17.14
N ASP A 114 6.07 5.31 17.75
CA ASP A 114 7.18 6.26 17.61
C ASP A 114 7.78 6.20 16.20
N LEU A 115 7.92 7.36 15.56
CA LEU A 115 8.47 7.46 14.23
C LEU A 115 10.00 7.60 14.28
N PRO A 116 10.76 6.91 13.40
CA PRO A 116 12.20 7.10 13.34
C PRO A 116 12.51 8.57 12.97
N GLN A 117 13.47 9.19 13.67
CA GLN A 117 13.79 10.63 13.59
C GLN A 117 14.38 11.10 12.22
N SER A 118 14.34 10.26 11.19
CA SER A 118 14.96 10.52 9.88
C SER A 118 14.14 11.44 8.95
N GLY A 119 13.09 12.08 9.45
CA GLY A 119 12.34 13.09 8.71
C GLY A 119 11.59 14.01 9.66
N GLN A 120 11.55 15.32 9.36
CA GLN A 120 10.67 16.24 10.08
C GLN A 120 9.22 15.88 9.76
N THR A 121 8.63 14.99 10.56
CA THR A 121 7.21 14.69 10.46
C THR A 121 6.45 15.87 11.05
N ARG A 122 6.09 16.83 10.20
CA ARG A 122 5.19 17.92 10.58
C ARG A 122 3.87 17.31 11.05
N ASP A 123 3.30 17.89 12.10
CA ASP A 123 1.94 17.57 12.52
C ASP A 123 1.03 17.63 11.28
N SER A 124 0.39 16.51 10.96
CA SER A 124 -0.28 16.32 9.69
C SER A 124 -1.67 15.74 9.91
N ASP A 125 -2.69 16.47 9.44
CA ASP A 125 -4.03 15.94 9.24
C ASP A 125 -4.02 15.05 8.00
N LEU A 126 -4.13 13.74 8.21
CA LEU A 126 -4.11 12.73 7.15
C LEU A 126 -5.50 12.43 6.57
N SER A 127 -6.54 13.19 6.94
CA SER A 127 -7.91 12.91 6.48
C SER A 127 -8.19 13.22 5.02
N HIS A 128 -7.37 14.09 4.41
CA HIS A 128 -7.58 14.47 3.02
C HIS A 128 -7.48 13.23 2.07
N PRO A 129 -8.47 12.98 1.20
CA PRO A 129 -8.52 11.78 0.35
C PRO A 129 -7.27 11.51 -0.49
N HIS A 130 -6.54 12.56 -0.88
CA HIS A 130 -5.25 12.45 -1.57
C HIS A 130 -4.26 11.49 -0.89
N PHE A 131 -4.30 11.36 0.45
CA PHE A 131 -3.37 10.51 1.20
C PHE A 131 -3.71 9.02 1.16
N TRP A 132 -4.97 8.64 0.91
CA TRP A 132 -5.43 7.26 1.14
C TRP A 132 -6.33 6.70 0.04
N ALA A 133 -7.07 7.54 -0.66
CA ALA A 133 -8.00 7.13 -1.71
C ALA A 133 -7.28 6.62 -2.97
N GLY A 134 -5.97 6.84 -3.06
CA GLY A 134 -5.14 6.34 -4.15
C GLY A 134 -4.88 4.85 -4.08
N PHE A 135 -5.03 4.22 -2.90
CA PHE A 135 -4.78 2.80 -2.74
C PHE A 135 -6.02 1.96 -3.01
N THR A 136 -5.84 0.86 -3.75
CA THR A 136 -6.89 -0.09 -4.08
C THR A 136 -6.38 -1.54 -4.01
N VAL A 137 -7.31 -2.49 -3.88
CA VAL A 137 -7.05 -3.94 -3.99
C VAL A 137 -7.44 -4.40 -5.40
N ILE A 138 -6.55 -5.16 -6.04
CA ILE A 138 -6.75 -5.75 -7.37
C ILE A 138 -6.60 -7.28 -7.22
N GLY A 139 -7.54 -8.06 -7.74
CA GLY A 139 -7.57 -9.52 -7.60
C GLY A 139 -8.65 -10.02 -6.64
N SER A 140 -8.45 -11.19 -6.04
CA SER A 140 -9.36 -11.83 -5.08
C SER A 140 -9.36 -11.11 -3.73
N PRO A 141 -10.43 -10.40 -3.33
CA PRO A 141 -10.46 -9.66 -2.08
C PRO A 141 -10.55 -10.56 -0.82
N TRP A 142 -10.94 -11.83 -0.99
CA TRP A 142 -10.93 -12.87 0.05
C TRP A 142 -9.57 -13.58 0.08
#